data_AF-A0A8X7TLN3-F1
#
_entry.id   AF-A0A8X7TLN3-F1
#
_cell.length_a   1.000
_cell.length_b   1.000
_cell.length_c   1.000
_cell.angle_alpha   90.00
_cell.angle_beta   90.00
_cell.angle_gamma   90.00
#
_symmetry.space_group_name_H-M   'P 1'
#
loop_
_entity.id
_entity.type
_entity.pdbx_description
1 polymer ?
#
loop_
_entity_poly.entity_id
_entity_poly.type
_entity_poly.pdbx_seq_one_letter_code
_entity_poly.pdbx_strand_id
1 'polypeptide(L)'
;MVAWNAGIDGNCVLCKQQLETRNLLFFGCTYSSSLWYKLMNVLMGNGYSDEWMDVVFFIQQPNLNRTRSFLVRYVFQATIYMIWRERNCRRHGERPRSHEALFAMIS
;
A
#
# COMPACT_ATOMS: atom_id res chain seq x y z
N MET A 1 -4.53 -0.35 17.35
CA MET A 1 -3.48 -0.94 18.23
C MET A 1 -3.20 -0.11 19.46
N VAL A 2 -3.18 1.22 19.36
CA VAL A 2 -3.08 2.09 20.56
C VAL A 2 -4.16 1.75 21.60
N ALA A 3 -5.36 1.35 21.15
CA ALA A 3 -6.45 0.88 22.02
C ALA A 3 -6.14 -0.37 22.87
N TRP A 4 -5.14 -1.17 22.50
CA TRP A 4 -4.79 -2.42 23.22
C TRP A 4 -3.54 -2.28 24.08
N ASN A 5 -2.67 -1.31 23.79
CA ASN A 5 -1.51 -0.98 24.61
C ASN A 5 -1.16 0.49 24.40
N ALA A 6 -1.54 1.32 25.39
CA ALA A 6 -1.37 2.77 25.34
C ALA A 6 0.10 3.21 25.36
N GLY A 7 1.04 2.33 25.70
CA GLY A 7 2.48 2.61 25.70
C GLY A 7 3.18 2.44 24.34
N ILE A 8 2.46 2.03 23.29
CA ILE A 8 3.04 1.83 21.95
C ILE A 8 2.89 3.10 21.11
N ASP A 9 3.97 3.48 20.42
CA ASP A 9 3.94 4.52 19.39
C ASP A 9 2.88 4.17 18.32
N GLY A 10 1.81 4.96 18.30
CA GLY A 10 0.69 4.80 17.38
C GLY A 10 1.00 5.24 15.96
N ASN A 11 2.14 5.89 15.72
CA ASN A 11 2.50 6.37 14.39
C ASN A 11 2.73 5.22 13.41
N CYS A 12 2.40 5.48 12.15
CA CYS A 12 2.62 4.58 11.04
C CYS A 12 4.07 4.10 11.03
N VAL A 13 4.26 2.78 11.07
CA VAL A 13 5.59 2.18 11.15
C VAL A 13 6.43 2.48 9.90
N LEU A 14 5.79 2.81 8.78
CA LEU A 14 6.46 3.05 7.51
C LEU A 14 7.02 4.47 7.38
N CYS A 15 6.21 5.50 7.69
CA CYS A 15 6.61 6.91 7.55
C CYS A 15 6.98 7.60 8.87
N LYS A 16 6.54 7.07 10.02
CA LYS A 16 6.75 7.64 11.37
C LYS A 16 6.25 9.08 11.57
N GLN A 17 5.31 9.54 10.74
CA GLN A 17 4.82 10.93 10.76
C GLN A 17 3.39 11.10 11.27
N GLN A 18 2.52 10.11 11.06
CA GLN A 18 1.07 10.23 11.32
C GLN A 18 0.54 8.93 11.96
N LEU A 19 -0.57 9.01 12.68
CA LEU A 19 -1.20 7.85 13.35
C LEU A 19 -1.57 6.74 12.36
N GLU A 20 -1.11 5.51 12.61
CA GLU A 20 -1.39 4.36 11.74
C GLU A 20 -2.89 4.05 11.66
N THR A 21 -3.47 4.26 10.48
CA THR A 21 -4.80 3.77 10.09
C THR A 21 -4.68 2.86 8.87
N ARG A 22 -5.76 2.16 8.49
CA ARG A 22 -5.78 1.33 7.26
C ARG A 22 -5.40 2.16 6.03
N ASN A 23 -6.08 3.29 5.83
CA ASN A 23 -5.88 4.12 4.64
C ASN A 23 -4.45 4.67 4.62
N LEU A 24 -3.97 5.17 5.77
CA LEU A 24 -2.61 5.67 5.89
C LEU A 24 -1.56 4.57 5.63
N LEU A 25 -1.77 3.36 6.15
CA LEU A 25 -0.84 2.25 5.97
C LEU A 25 -0.72 1.86 4.49
N PHE A 26 -1.82 1.70 3.78
CA PHE A 26 -1.79 1.14 2.43
C PHE A 26 -1.57 2.17 1.32
N PHE A 27 -2.13 3.38 1.41
CA PHE A 27 -2.06 4.36 0.32
C PHE A 27 -1.83 5.80 0.76
N GLY A 28 -2.02 6.14 2.04
CA GLY A 28 -2.00 7.53 2.49
C GLY A 28 -0.66 8.04 3.01
N CYS A 29 0.23 7.18 3.51
CA CYS A 29 1.51 7.65 4.04
C CYS A 29 2.54 7.82 2.93
N THR A 30 3.49 8.73 3.11
CA THR A 30 4.53 9.06 2.12
C THR A 30 5.26 7.84 1.55
N TYR A 31 5.49 6.80 2.35
CA TYR A 31 6.13 5.55 1.92
C TYR A 31 5.22 4.72 0.99
N SER A 32 3.98 4.46 1.43
CA SER A 32 3.07 3.57 0.70
C SER A 32 2.40 4.27 -0.48
N SER A 33 2.11 5.57 -0.36
CA SER A 33 1.63 6.40 -1.47
C SER A 33 2.64 6.45 -2.62
N SER A 34 3.94 6.58 -2.33
CA SER A 34 5.00 6.56 -3.36
C SER A 34 5.10 5.22 -4.07
N LEU A 35 4.99 4.11 -3.33
CA LEU A 35 4.94 2.77 -3.92
C LEU A 35 3.71 2.61 -4.83
N TRP A 36 2.54 2.99 -4.34
CA TRP A 36 1.27 2.88 -5.05
C TRP A 36 1.25 3.74 -6.32
N TYR A 37 1.67 5.00 -6.21
CA TYR A 37 1.87 5.93 -7.33
C TYR A 37 2.70 5.27 -8.42
N LYS A 38 3.86 4.71 -8.07
CA LYS A 38 4.79 4.15 -9.04
C LYS A 38 4.21 2.92 -9.75
N LEU A 39 3.57 2.02 -9.01
CA LEU A 39 2.93 0.82 -9.56
C LEU A 39 1.74 1.17 -10.47
N MET A 40 0.87 2.06 -10.02
CA MET A 40 -0.32 2.44 -10.78
C MET A 40 0.02 3.31 -11.99
N ASN A 41 1.03 4.18 -11.90
CA ASN A 41 1.48 4.95 -13.06
C ASN A 41 1.96 4.04 -14.21
N VAL A 42 2.65 2.93 -13.90
CA VAL A 42 3.05 1.94 -14.92
C VAL A 42 1.85 1.22 -15.54
N LEU A 43 0.80 0.92 -14.76
CA LEU A 43 -0.33 0.12 -15.22
C LEU A 43 -1.45 0.95 -15.87
N MET A 44 -1.70 2.14 -15.34
CA MET A 44 -2.90 2.95 -15.56
C MET A 44 -2.59 4.41 -15.92
N GLY A 45 -1.32 4.84 -15.88
CA GLY A 45 -0.95 6.25 -16.01
C GLY A 45 -1.58 7.09 -14.89
N ASN A 46 -2.26 8.18 -15.24
CA ASN A 46 -2.92 9.08 -14.28
C ASN A 46 -4.33 8.62 -13.84
N GLY A 47 -4.79 7.44 -14.30
CA GLY A 47 -6.16 6.96 -14.08
C GLY A 47 -6.36 6.11 -12.82
N TYR A 48 -5.81 6.52 -11.68
CA TYR A 48 -5.94 5.78 -10.41
C TYR A 48 -6.27 6.71 -9.24
N SER A 49 -6.78 6.13 -8.15
CA SER A 49 -7.01 6.81 -6.86
C SER A 49 -6.08 6.22 -5.81
N ASP A 50 -5.72 7.00 -4.81
CA ASP A 50 -5.05 6.59 -3.57
C ASP A 50 -6.04 6.51 -2.39
N GLU A 51 -7.31 6.88 -2.59
CA GLU A 51 -8.35 6.67 -1.59
C GLU A 51 -8.82 5.22 -1.57
N TRP A 52 -8.81 4.61 -0.38
CA TRP A 52 -9.05 3.18 -0.22
C TRP A 52 -10.38 2.74 -0.83
N MET A 53 -11.45 3.50 -0.58
CA MET A 53 -12.80 3.13 -1.03
C MET A 53 -12.90 3.22 -2.55
N ASP A 54 -12.30 4.24 -3.16
CA ASP A 54 -12.28 4.41 -4.61
C ASP A 54 -11.50 3.29 -5.29
N VAL A 55 -10.35 2.90 -4.72
CA VAL A 55 -9.55 1.77 -5.22
C VAL A 55 -10.37 0.47 -5.17
N VAL A 56 -11.00 0.18 -4.02
CA VAL A 56 -11.82 -1.04 -3.86
C VAL A 56 -13.01 -1.03 -4.82
N PHE A 57 -13.68 0.11 -4.96
CA PHE A 57 -14.79 0.24 -5.90
C PHE A 57 -14.31 0.01 -7.34
N PHE A 58 -13.19 0.63 -7.73
CA PHE A 58 -12.61 0.52 -9.06
C PHE A 58 -12.29 -0.92 -9.45
N ILE A 59 -11.62 -1.69 -8.57
CA ILE A 59 -11.23 -3.08 -8.88
C ILE A 59 -12.42 -4.04 -9.00
N GLN A 60 -13.58 -3.68 -8.42
CA GLN A 60 -14.81 -4.47 -8.51
C GLN A 60 -15.53 -4.26 -9.84
N GLN A 61 -15.32 -3.13 -10.51
CA GLN A 61 -16.00 -2.83 -11.76
C GLN A 61 -15.50 -3.68 -12.94
N PRO A 62 -16.37 -4.06 -13.89
CA PRO A 62 -15.99 -4.75 -15.13
C PRO A 62 -15.47 -3.80 -16.23
N ASN A 63 -14.99 -2.60 -15.86
CA ASN A 63 -14.79 -1.48 -16.79
C ASN A 63 -13.51 -1.57 -17.65
N LEU A 64 -12.63 -2.54 -17.40
CA LEU A 64 -11.38 -2.73 -18.13
C LEU A 64 -11.38 -4.06 -18.90
N ASN A 65 -10.59 -4.15 -19.97
CA ASN A 65 -10.34 -5.43 -20.64
C ASN A 65 -9.79 -6.48 -19.64
N ARG A 66 -10.00 -7.77 -19.96
CA ARG A 66 -9.71 -8.88 -19.04
C ARG A 66 -8.29 -8.87 -18.48
N THR A 67 -7.30 -8.59 -19.34
CA THR A 67 -5.88 -8.55 -18.95
C THR A 67 -5.60 -7.39 -18.00
N ARG A 68 -6.06 -6.18 -18.32
CA ARG A 68 -5.87 -5.01 -17.44
C ARG A 68 -6.59 -5.20 -16.11
N SER A 69 -7.83 -5.69 -16.12
CA SER A 69 -8.58 -6.02 -14.91
C SER A 69 -7.82 -7.00 -14.01
N PHE A 70 -7.24 -8.04 -14.60
CA PHE A 70 -6.42 -9.01 -13.88
C PHE A 70 -5.17 -8.37 -13.29
N LEU A 71 -4.40 -7.61 -14.07
CA LEU A 71 -3.17 -6.97 -13.62
C LEU A 71 -3.43 -5.97 -12.48
N VAL A 72 -4.46 -5.13 -12.57
CA VAL A 72 -4.79 -4.18 -11.50
C VAL A 72 -5.13 -4.92 -10.21
N ARG A 73 -5.96 -5.98 -10.27
CA ARG A 73 -6.31 -6.79 -9.09
C ARG A 73 -5.10 -7.49 -8.50
N TYR A 74 -4.23 -8.05 -9.35
CA TYR A 74 -3.00 -8.70 -8.93
C TYR A 74 -2.06 -7.71 -8.23
N VAL A 75 -1.78 -6.56 -8.84
CA VAL A 75 -0.90 -5.54 -8.26
C VAL A 75 -1.50 -4.97 -6.98
N PHE A 76 -2.82 -4.76 -6.91
CA PHE A 76 -3.49 -4.39 -5.66
C PHE A 76 -3.21 -5.42 -4.55
N GLN A 77 -3.48 -6.71 -4.80
CA GLN A 77 -3.26 -7.78 -3.82
C GLN A 77 -1.79 -7.89 -3.40
N ALA A 78 -0.86 -7.88 -4.36
CA ALA A 78 0.57 -7.92 -4.10
C ALA A 78 1.06 -6.72 -3.28
N THR A 79 0.56 -5.52 -3.59
CA THR A 79 0.90 -4.29 -2.85
C THR A 79 0.45 -4.36 -1.40
N ILE A 80 -0.81 -4.76 -1.16
CA ILE A 80 -1.35 -4.94 0.20
C ILE A 80 -0.50 -5.94 0.99
N TYR A 81 -0.20 -7.10 0.39
CA TYR A 81 0.61 -8.12 1.03
C TYR A 81 2.02 -7.61 1.35
N MET A 82 2.69 -6.97 0.41
CA MET A 82 4.08 -6.50 0.58
C MET A 82 4.20 -5.37 1.60
N ILE A 83 3.24 -4.44 1.61
CA ILE A 83 3.16 -3.39 2.63
C ILE A 83 2.93 -4.01 4.01
N TRP A 84 1.99 -4.94 4.12
CA TRP A 84 1.70 -5.61 5.39
C TRP A 84 2.92 -6.36 5.92
N ARG A 85 3.59 -7.12 5.05
CA ARG A 85 4.82 -7.83 5.37
C ARG A 85 5.91 -6.87 5.83
N GLU A 86 6.18 -5.81 5.07
CA GLU A 86 7.19 -4.80 5.44
C GLU A 86 6.90 -4.16 6.80
N ARG A 87 5.65 -3.80 7.05
CA ARG A 87 5.20 -3.24 8.32
C ARG A 87 5.40 -4.20 9.49
N ASN A 88 5.20 -5.51 9.30
CA ASN A 88 5.48 -6.51 10.33
C ASN A 88 6.99 -6.75 10.52
N CYS A 89 7.75 -6.87 9.44
CA CYS A 89 9.21 -6.98 9.48
C CYS A 89 9.83 -5.85 10.32
N ARG A 90 9.45 -4.59 10.05
CA ARG A 90 9.93 -3.43 10.82
C ARG A 90 9.51 -3.45 12.30
N ARG A 91 8.31 -3.96 12.61
CA ARG A 91 7.85 -4.13 14.00
C ARG A 91 8.64 -5.20 14.76
N HIS A 92 9.10 -6.23 14.06
CA HIS A 92 9.92 -7.30 14.63
C HIS A 92 11.42 -7.00 14.58
N GLY A 93 11.81 -5.77 14.22
CA GLY A 93 13.21 -5.33 14.25
C GLY A 93 14.04 -5.73 13.03
N GLU A 94 13.41 -6.23 11.96
CA GLU A 94 14.11 -6.44 10.70
C GLU A 94 14.51 -5.11 10.04
N ARG A 95 15.53 -5.16 9.18
CA ARG A 95 16.04 -3.98 8.48
C ARG A 95 14.97 -3.40 7.54
N PRO A 96 14.63 -2.11 7.65
CA PRO A 96 13.69 -1.46 6.73
C PRO A 96 14.16 -1.53 5.29
N ARG A 97 13.24 -1.89 4.38
CA ARG A 97 13.45 -1.79 2.93
C ARG A 97 12.85 -0.49 2.42
N SER A 98 13.38 0.02 1.32
CA SER A 98 12.82 1.20 0.65
C SER A 98 11.61 0.82 -0.21
N HIS A 99 10.76 1.79 -0.55
CA HIS A 99 9.63 1.52 -1.42
C HIS A 99 10.08 1.14 -2.85
N GLU A 100 11.27 1.55 -3.28
CA GLU A 100 11.87 1.09 -4.54
C GLU A 100 12.21 -0.39 -4.53
N ALA A 101 12.70 -0.92 -3.39
CA ALA A 101 12.95 -2.35 -3.25
C ALA A 101 11.63 -3.15 -3.30
N LEU A 102 10.56 -2.62 -2.68
CA LEU A 102 9.23 -3.23 -2.78
C LEU A 102 8.67 -3.16 -4.20
N PHE A 103 8.85 -2.05 -4.89
CA PHE A 103 8.48 -1.89 -6.29
C PHE A 103 9.13 -2.98 -7.15
N ALA A 104 10.46 -3.14 -7.05
CA ALA A 104 11.22 -4.14 -7.80
C ALA A 104 10.86 -5.60 -7.49
N MET A 105 10.19 -5.87 -6.35
CA MET A 105 9.68 -7.20 -6.01
C MET A 105 8.28 -7.47 -6.57
N ILE A 106 7.52 -6.42 -6.91
CA ILE A 106 6.15 -6.52 -7.44
C ILE A 106 6.14 -6.42 -8.97
N SER A 107 7.02 -5.59 -9.54
CA SER A 107 7.20 -5.39 -10.99
C SER A 107 8.10 -6.45 -11.61
#